data_AF-A0A3L7XFS8-F1
#
_entry.id   AF-A0A3L7XFS8-F1
#
_cell.length_a   1.000
_cell.length_b   1.000
_cell.length_c   1.000
_cell.angle_alpha   90.00
_cell.angle_beta   90.00
_cell.angle_gamma   90.00
#
_symmetry.space_group_name_H-M   'P 1'
#
loop_
_entity.id
_entity.type
_entity.pdbx_description
1 polymer ?
#
loop_
_entity_poly.entity_id
_entity_poly.type
_entity_poly.pdbx_seq_one_letter_code
_entity_poly.pdbx_strand_id
1 'polypeptide(L)'
;MGKLFYQLARHKVAGQYFLRWLQIDLFLIGGAALLSWLPGGWLTAGAAFVLLVGLVVGYRYWQAKDFVAFLPAEMPLVTPATLPSSAKVSVWASGYFGVENKHQHFAWLQGFFRTFPSREHAVICLNQPTSFLGVGRSAEHLNGMWYSFFKPEAVLEIRWGHIRYGAESLPGLAVSHTVRIPRRNWFQPERDVPKTTYLAFPERDDALTVLADLLYDRFAAEAASKRSLNGHAKKHPQDIWQKLAG
;
A
#
# COMPACT_ATOMS: atom_id res chain seq x y z
N MET A 1 15.48 3.55 -7.67
CA MET A 1 15.42 4.64 -6.68
C MET A 1 14.45 4.37 -5.52
N GLY A 2 13.20 3.90 -5.75
CA GLY A 2 12.24 3.65 -4.66
C GLY A 2 12.77 2.81 -3.48
N LYS A 3 13.42 1.68 -3.77
CA LYS A 3 14.09 0.82 -2.76
C LYS A 3 15.06 1.58 -1.84
N LEU A 4 15.88 2.46 -2.41
CA LEU A 4 16.84 3.26 -1.64
C LEU A 4 16.12 4.22 -0.69
N PHE A 5 15.17 5.01 -1.21
CA PHE A 5 14.38 5.93 -0.37
C PHE A 5 13.62 5.20 0.74
N TYR A 6 13.08 4.02 0.44
CA TYR A 6 12.44 3.18 1.44
C TYR A 6 13.42 2.76 2.55
N GLN A 7 14.61 2.25 2.19
CA GLN A 7 15.62 1.85 3.16
C GLN A 7 16.08 3.04 4.02
N LEU A 8 16.37 4.20 3.41
CA LEU A 8 16.76 5.41 4.14
C LEU A 8 15.70 5.87 5.15
N ALA A 9 14.42 5.72 4.80
CA ALA A 9 13.31 6.13 5.66
C ALA A 9 12.98 5.11 6.77
N ARG A 10 13.45 3.87 6.67
CA ARG A 10 13.07 2.77 7.56
C ARG A 10 14.14 2.32 8.54
N HIS A 11 15.40 2.66 8.27
CA HIS A 11 16.50 2.30 9.15
C HIS A 11 16.87 3.45 10.09
N LYS A 12 17.15 3.10 11.34
CA LYS A 12 17.58 4.02 12.38
C LYS A 12 19.07 3.86 12.66
N VAL A 13 19.73 4.99 12.89
CA VAL A 13 21.10 5.10 13.42
C VAL A 13 21.05 6.07 14.60
N ALA A 14 21.63 5.67 15.73
CA ALA A 14 21.59 6.45 16.99
C ALA A 14 20.15 6.89 17.39
N GLY A 15 19.17 5.99 17.25
CA GLY A 15 17.77 6.24 17.62
C GLY A 15 16.95 7.06 16.60
N GLN A 16 17.59 7.65 15.58
CA GLN A 16 16.94 8.50 14.57
C GLN A 16 16.97 7.87 13.18
N TYR A 17 15.97 8.16 12.33
CA TYR A 17 15.94 7.67 10.95
C TYR A 17 17.09 8.23 10.10
N PHE A 18 17.71 7.37 9.30
CA PHE A 18 18.86 7.70 8.46
C PHE A 18 18.56 8.88 7.50
N LEU A 19 17.37 8.91 6.92
CA LEU A 19 16.92 10.02 6.07
C LEU A 19 17.01 11.38 6.80
N ARG A 20 16.72 11.43 8.10
CA ARG A 20 16.77 12.66 8.89
C ARG A 20 18.20 13.07 9.22
N TRP A 21 19.11 12.12 9.45
CA TRP A 21 20.53 12.41 9.56
C TRP A 21 21.06 13.06 8.29
N LEU A 22 20.76 12.48 7.12
CA LEU A 22 21.18 13.03 5.84
C LEU A 22 20.65 14.46 5.60
N GLN A 23 19.42 14.74 6.04
CA GLN A 23 18.85 16.09 5.98
C GLN A 23 19.58 17.08 6.90
N ILE A 24 19.91 16.67 8.12
CA ILE A 24 20.67 17.48 9.08
C ILE A 24 22.06 17.76 8.55
N ASP A 25 22.76 16.75 8.04
CA ASP A 25 24.12 16.90 7.52
C ASP A 25 24.16 17.87 6.34
N LEU A 26 23.22 17.75 5.39
CA LEU A 26 23.11 18.69 4.27
C LEU A 26 22.83 20.12 4.73
N PHE A 27 21.99 20.28 5.77
CA PHE A 27 21.70 21.59 6.34
C PHE A 27 22.92 22.20 7.04
N LEU A 28 23.67 21.40 7.82
CA LEU A 28 24.88 21.85 8.50
C LEU A 28 26.00 22.20 7.51
N ILE A 29 26.19 21.39 6.46
CA ILE A 29 27.15 21.68 5.38
C ILE A 29 26.79 22.99 4.69
N GLY A 30 25.51 23.19 4.35
CA GLY A 30 25.03 24.44 3.75
C GLY A 30 25.29 25.65 4.65
N GLY A 31 24.97 25.54 5.95
CA GLY A 31 25.21 26.60 6.92
C GLY A 31 26.69 26.93 7.12
N ALA A 32 27.54 25.91 7.27
CA ALA A 32 28.99 26.08 7.41
C ALA A 32 29.61 26.72 6.16
N ALA A 33 29.14 26.36 4.97
CA ALA A 33 29.58 26.96 3.72
C ALA A 33 29.20 28.45 3.62
N LEU A 34 28.00 28.85 4.07
CA LEU A 34 27.60 30.26 4.15
C LEU A 34 28.44 31.06 5.15
N LEU A 35 28.87 30.43 6.25
CA LEU A 35 29.81 31.02 7.22
C LEU A 35 31.28 31.02 6.73
N SER A 36 31.53 30.59 5.48
CA SER A 36 32.87 30.48 4.89
C SER A 36 33.80 29.51 5.63
N TRP A 37 33.26 28.56 6.38
CA TRP A 37 34.05 27.50 7.04
C TRP A 37 34.42 26.36 6.09
N LEU A 38 33.75 26.27 4.94
CA LEU A 38 34.01 25.29 3.88
C LEU A 38 34.42 25.98 2.58
N PRO A 39 35.29 25.34 1.77
CA PRO A 39 35.66 25.88 0.46
C PRO A 39 34.43 25.97 -0.46
N GLY A 40 34.45 26.95 -1.36
CA GLY A 40 33.39 27.16 -2.36
C GLY A 40 32.22 28.04 -1.91
N GLY A 41 32.11 28.36 -0.60
CA GLY A 41 31.15 29.34 -0.08
C GLY A 41 29.71 29.11 -0.56
N TRP A 42 29.17 30.11 -1.28
CA TRP A 42 27.80 30.07 -1.82
C TRP A 42 27.54 28.92 -2.81
N LEU A 43 28.55 28.45 -3.56
CA LEU A 43 28.40 27.31 -4.48
C LEU A 43 28.15 26.01 -3.70
N THR A 44 28.93 25.79 -2.65
CA THR A 44 28.78 24.63 -1.76
C THR A 44 27.44 24.67 -1.03
N ALA A 45 27.03 25.85 -0.56
CA ALA A 45 25.72 26.05 0.04
C ALA A 45 24.58 25.78 -0.95
N GLY A 46 24.70 26.29 -2.18
CA GLY A 46 23.73 26.05 -3.25
C GLY A 46 23.60 24.58 -3.62
N ALA A 47 24.73 23.88 -3.76
CA ALA A 47 24.74 22.44 -4.03
C ALA A 47 24.10 21.63 -2.91
N ALA A 48 24.43 21.92 -1.64
CA ALA A 48 23.82 21.27 -0.48
C ALA A 48 22.30 21.51 -0.43
N PHE A 49 21.85 22.73 -0.74
CA PHE A 49 20.43 23.06 -0.81
C PHE A 49 19.70 22.28 -1.91
N VAL A 50 20.26 22.22 -3.14
CA VAL A 50 19.68 21.46 -4.25
C VAL A 50 19.57 19.97 -3.90
N LEU A 51 20.60 19.40 -3.28
CA LEU A 51 20.57 18.00 -2.81
C LEU A 51 19.51 17.77 -1.73
N LEU A 52 19.37 18.69 -0.77
CA LEU A 52 18.36 18.60 0.29
C LEU A 52 16.94 18.64 -0.30
N VAL A 53 16.67 19.60 -1.20
CA VAL A 53 15.39 19.71 -1.89
C VAL A 53 15.12 18.45 -2.73
N GLY A 54 16.11 17.99 -3.49
CA GLY A 54 16.01 16.76 -4.29
C GLY A 54 15.71 15.52 -3.44
N LEU A 55 16.34 15.42 -2.26
CA LEU A 55 16.10 14.35 -1.30
C LEU A 55 14.66 14.38 -0.75
N VAL A 56 14.17 15.56 -0.35
CA VAL A 56 12.81 15.73 0.20
C VAL A 56 11.75 15.47 -0.88
N VAL A 57 11.91 16.07 -2.06
CA VAL A 57 10.99 15.90 -3.20
C VAL A 57 11.02 14.45 -3.67
N GLY A 58 12.20 13.85 -3.81
CA GLY A 58 12.36 12.45 -4.20
C GLY A 58 11.70 11.50 -3.20
N TYR A 59 11.90 11.73 -1.90
CA TYR A 59 11.25 10.94 -0.85
C TYR A 59 9.72 11.08 -0.92
N ARG A 60 9.19 12.30 -1.03
CA ARG A 60 7.74 12.55 -1.14
C ARG A 60 7.14 11.88 -2.38
N TYR A 61 7.83 11.98 -3.52
CA TYR A 61 7.42 11.35 -4.76
C TYR A 61 7.32 9.83 -4.63
N TRP A 62 8.34 9.18 -4.08
CA TRP A 62 8.33 7.72 -3.90
C TRP A 62 7.39 7.27 -2.80
N GLN A 63 7.23 8.06 -1.73
CA GLN A 63 6.25 7.77 -0.67
C GLN A 63 4.82 7.78 -1.22
N ALA A 64 4.48 8.69 -2.13
CA ALA A 64 3.17 8.73 -2.78
C ALA A 64 2.88 7.50 -3.67
N LYS A 65 3.92 6.74 -4.02
CA LYS A 65 3.85 5.52 -4.83
C LYS A 65 4.16 4.25 -4.04
N ASP A 66 4.12 4.31 -2.71
CA ASP A 66 4.50 3.18 -1.84
C ASP A 66 5.89 2.59 -2.16
N PHE A 67 6.80 3.44 -2.65
CA PHE A 67 8.18 3.13 -3.05
C PHE A 67 8.33 2.08 -4.15
N VAL A 68 7.26 1.75 -4.87
CA VAL A 68 7.26 0.86 -6.02
C VAL A 68 6.93 1.62 -7.31
N ALA A 69 7.30 1.03 -8.44
CA ALA A 69 6.84 1.51 -9.76
C ALA A 69 5.92 0.46 -10.37
N PHE A 70 4.69 0.86 -10.67
CA PHE A 70 3.74 0.02 -11.39
C PHE A 70 3.77 0.37 -12.89
N LEU A 71 3.99 -0.64 -13.73
CA LEU A 71 3.94 -0.54 -15.18
C LEU A 71 2.67 -1.27 -15.65
N PRO A 72 1.61 -0.52 -15.98
CA PRO A 72 0.37 -1.12 -16.45
C PRO A 72 0.62 -1.95 -17.70
N ALA A 73 -0.04 -3.09 -17.80
CA ALA A 73 -0.06 -3.92 -18.99
C ALA A 73 -1.52 -4.24 -19.36
N GLU A 74 -1.72 -4.83 -20.53
CA GLU A 74 -3.04 -5.27 -20.95
C GLU A 74 -3.59 -6.33 -19.97
N MET A 75 -4.86 -6.17 -19.60
CA MET A 75 -5.53 -7.08 -18.68
C MET A 75 -5.65 -8.46 -19.34
N PRO A 76 -5.07 -9.53 -18.77
CA PRO A 76 -5.19 -10.86 -19.33
C PRO A 76 -6.64 -11.33 -19.27
N LEU A 77 -7.07 -12.08 -20.28
CA LEU A 77 -8.37 -12.74 -20.26
C LEU A 77 -8.31 -13.91 -19.28
N VAL A 78 -9.00 -13.77 -18.15
CA VAL A 78 -9.07 -14.79 -17.11
C VAL A 78 -10.53 -15.09 -16.80
N THR A 79 -10.87 -16.37 -16.67
CA THR A 79 -12.21 -16.77 -16.25
C THR A 79 -12.35 -16.54 -14.75
N PRO A 80 -13.32 -15.74 -14.28
CA PRO A 80 -13.52 -15.50 -12.86
C PRO A 80 -13.77 -16.81 -12.11
N ALA A 81 -13.02 -17.05 -11.04
CA ALA A 81 -13.06 -18.30 -10.29
C ALA A 81 -12.69 -18.04 -8.83
N THR A 82 -13.32 -18.75 -7.90
CA THR A 82 -13.04 -18.59 -6.48
C THR A 82 -11.73 -19.27 -6.08
N LEU A 83 -10.93 -18.58 -5.28
CA LEU A 83 -9.80 -19.16 -4.56
C LEU A 83 -10.32 -19.91 -3.33
N PRO A 84 -9.95 -21.20 -3.13
CA PRO A 84 -10.32 -21.94 -1.94
C PRO A 84 -9.83 -21.24 -0.66
N SER A 85 -10.65 -21.23 0.38
CA SER A 85 -10.31 -20.52 1.63
C SER A 85 -9.11 -21.12 2.37
N SER A 86 -8.68 -22.33 2.04
CA SER A 86 -7.46 -22.97 2.54
C SER A 86 -6.21 -22.58 1.74
N ALA A 87 -6.37 -22.05 0.52
CA ALA A 87 -5.25 -21.72 -0.35
C ALA A 87 -4.49 -20.50 0.20
N LYS A 88 -3.16 -20.56 0.05
CA LYS A 88 -2.23 -19.49 0.39
C LYS A 88 -1.34 -19.26 -0.82
N VAL A 89 -1.45 -18.08 -1.42
CA VAL A 89 -0.66 -17.71 -2.60
C VAL A 89 0.48 -16.80 -2.15
N SER A 90 1.72 -17.12 -2.51
CA SER A 90 2.87 -16.30 -2.10
C SER A 90 2.85 -14.95 -2.82
N VAL A 91 3.11 -13.87 -2.09
CA VAL A 91 3.03 -12.52 -2.66
C VAL A 91 4.06 -11.60 -2.02
N TRP A 92 4.57 -10.68 -2.82
CA TRP A 92 5.28 -9.48 -2.39
C TRP A 92 4.31 -8.30 -2.43
N ALA A 93 4.07 -7.67 -1.29
CA ALA A 93 3.05 -6.65 -1.18
C ALA A 93 3.61 -5.28 -0.77
N SER A 94 3.06 -4.23 -1.37
CA SER A 94 3.36 -2.83 -1.04
C SER A 94 2.06 -2.05 -0.91
N GLY A 95 2.00 -1.10 0.02
CA GLY A 95 0.79 -0.33 0.28
C GLY A 95 0.58 -0.07 1.76
N TYR A 96 -0.69 0.17 2.12
CA TYR A 96 -1.10 0.49 3.47
C TYR A 96 -1.49 -0.77 4.26
N PHE A 97 -0.79 -1.03 5.35
CA PHE A 97 -1.04 -2.16 6.25
C PHE A 97 -1.44 -1.69 7.64
N GLY A 98 -2.17 -2.52 8.37
CA GLY A 98 -2.55 -2.30 9.76
C GLY A 98 -2.39 -3.54 10.64
N VAL A 99 -2.15 -3.31 11.93
CA VAL A 99 -2.18 -4.32 13.00
C VAL A 99 -2.46 -3.62 14.34
N GLU A 100 -3.43 -4.10 15.13
CA GLU A 100 -3.72 -3.60 16.49
C GLU A 100 -3.66 -2.06 16.63
N ASN A 101 -4.41 -1.34 15.77
CA ASN A 101 -4.48 0.13 15.68
C ASN A 101 -3.23 0.86 15.17
N LYS A 102 -2.16 0.14 14.84
CA LYS A 102 -1.00 0.67 14.11
C LYS A 102 -1.27 0.58 12.63
N HIS A 103 -0.93 1.64 11.91
CA HIS A 103 -1.03 1.65 10.45
C HIS A 103 0.24 2.23 9.85
N GLN A 104 0.68 1.61 8.75
CA GLN A 104 1.95 1.96 8.16
C GLN A 104 2.02 1.55 6.68
N HIS A 105 2.68 2.40 5.89
CA HIS A 105 2.95 2.15 4.47
C HIS A 105 4.22 1.32 4.27
N PHE A 106 4.09 0.06 3.86
CA PHE A 106 5.24 -0.80 3.58
C PHE A 106 5.48 -0.97 2.09
N ALA A 107 6.73 -1.30 1.75
CA ALA A 107 7.13 -1.60 0.38
C ALA A 107 7.82 -2.96 0.36
N TRP A 108 7.40 -3.80 -0.57
CA TRP A 108 8.02 -5.08 -0.90
C TRP A 108 8.13 -6.04 0.29
N LEU A 109 7.03 -6.21 1.03
CA LEU A 109 6.98 -7.21 2.10
C LEU A 109 6.57 -8.57 1.56
N GLN A 110 7.29 -9.61 1.98
CA GLN A 110 6.94 -10.98 1.67
C GLN A 110 5.78 -11.45 2.56
N GLY A 111 4.84 -12.16 1.95
CA GLY A 111 3.65 -12.65 2.63
C GLY A 111 2.83 -13.62 1.81
N PHE A 112 1.56 -13.74 2.19
CA PHE A 112 0.58 -14.58 1.52
C PHE A 112 -0.71 -13.81 1.27
N PHE A 113 -1.28 -14.01 0.09
CA PHE A 113 -2.66 -13.67 -0.22
C PHE A 113 -3.58 -14.84 0.16
N ARG A 114 -4.72 -14.51 0.76
CA ARG A 114 -5.77 -15.48 1.11
C ARG A 114 -7.13 -14.82 1.02
N THR A 115 -8.12 -15.60 0.61
CA THR A 115 -9.53 -15.23 0.67
C THR A 115 -10.23 -16.01 1.77
N PHE A 116 -10.90 -15.33 2.68
CA PHE A 116 -11.63 -15.95 3.77
C PHE A 116 -13.01 -16.47 3.31
N PRO A 117 -13.68 -17.35 4.08
CA PRO A 117 -15.03 -17.81 3.76
C PRO A 117 -16.05 -16.68 3.59
N SER A 118 -15.85 -15.55 4.28
CA SER A 118 -16.63 -14.32 4.15
C SER A 118 -16.37 -13.53 2.87
N ARG A 119 -15.50 -14.04 1.98
CA ARG A 119 -14.95 -13.34 0.80
C ARG A 119 -14.12 -12.11 1.12
N GLU A 120 -13.72 -11.92 2.37
CA GLU A 120 -12.72 -10.91 2.71
C GLU A 120 -11.35 -11.35 2.18
N HIS A 121 -10.68 -10.47 1.44
CA HIS A 121 -9.33 -10.73 0.96
C HIS A 121 -8.33 -10.16 1.95
N ALA A 122 -7.30 -10.95 2.23
CA ALA A 122 -6.25 -10.58 3.16
C ALA A 122 -4.88 -10.82 2.54
N VAL A 123 -4.04 -9.83 2.74
CA VAL A 123 -2.60 -9.89 2.46
C VAL A 123 -1.90 -9.88 3.80
N ILE A 124 -1.25 -10.99 4.11
CA ILE A 124 -0.62 -11.23 5.41
C ILE A 124 0.88 -11.27 5.21
N CYS A 125 1.59 -10.26 5.70
CA CYS A 125 3.00 -10.09 5.49
C CYS A 125 3.80 -10.14 6.79
N LEU A 126 5.01 -10.67 6.72
CA LEU A 126 5.96 -10.63 7.83
C LEU A 126 7.02 -9.57 7.54
N ASN A 127 7.14 -8.57 8.41
CA ASN A 127 8.25 -7.64 8.37
C ASN A 127 9.34 -8.09 9.35
N GLN A 128 10.47 -8.52 8.82
CA GLN A 128 11.60 -9.01 9.61
C GLN A 128 12.56 -7.87 9.98
N PRO A 129 13.30 -8.00 11.11
CA PRO A 129 14.40 -7.11 11.41
C PRO A 129 15.42 -7.09 10.27
N THR A 130 15.77 -5.90 9.80
CA THR A 130 16.76 -5.72 8.73
C THR A 130 17.82 -4.72 9.14
N SER A 131 19.00 -4.83 8.52
CA SER A 131 20.09 -3.87 8.67
C SER A 131 20.37 -3.15 7.35
N PHE A 132 20.82 -1.89 7.45
CA PHE A 132 21.21 -1.08 6.31
C PHE A 132 22.65 -0.60 6.48
N LEU A 133 23.49 -0.96 5.51
CA LEU A 133 24.93 -0.65 5.49
C LEU A 133 25.69 -1.08 6.75
N GLY A 134 25.21 -2.12 7.45
CA GLY A 134 25.86 -2.64 8.67
C GLY A 134 25.70 -1.78 9.93
N VAL A 135 25.17 -0.55 9.83
CA VAL A 135 25.01 0.39 10.96
C VAL A 135 23.56 0.73 11.28
N GLY A 136 22.68 0.77 10.28
CA GLY A 136 21.26 1.06 10.48
C GLY A 136 20.48 -0.19 10.86
N ARG A 137 19.56 -0.10 11.83
CA ARG A 137 18.61 -1.18 12.17
C ARG A 137 17.18 -0.76 11.87
N SER A 138 16.35 -1.68 11.40
CA SER A 138 14.91 -1.42 11.26
C SER A 138 14.29 -1.10 12.63
N ALA A 139 13.27 -0.23 12.64
CA ALA A 139 12.64 0.15 13.90
C ALA A 139 11.83 -1.01 14.48
N GLU A 140 12.08 -1.37 15.74
CA GLU A 140 11.52 -2.57 16.38
C GLU A 140 10.00 -2.67 16.36
N HIS A 141 9.30 -1.54 16.57
CA HIS A 141 7.84 -1.46 16.54
C HIS A 141 7.21 -1.79 15.17
N LEU A 142 8.03 -1.90 14.12
CA LEU A 142 7.61 -2.31 12.78
C LEU A 142 7.76 -3.81 12.54
N ASN A 143 8.50 -4.52 13.39
CA ASN A 143 8.75 -5.94 13.20
C ASN A 143 7.50 -6.75 13.55
N GLY A 144 7.28 -7.86 12.83
CA GLY A 144 6.16 -8.77 13.04
C GLY A 144 5.17 -8.81 11.89
N MET A 145 3.96 -9.28 12.18
CA MET A 145 2.91 -9.52 11.18
C MET A 145 2.11 -8.25 10.89
N TRP A 146 1.88 -8.00 9.62
CA TRP A 146 1.13 -6.85 9.11
C TRP A 146 0.08 -7.32 8.11
N TYR A 147 -1.09 -6.67 8.14
CA TYR A 147 -2.24 -7.11 7.37
C TYR A 147 -2.78 -5.99 6.49
N SER A 148 -3.17 -6.32 5.27
CA SER A 148 -4.03 -5.48 4.43
C SER A 148 -5.28 -6.28 4.14
N PHE A 149 -6.41 -5.80 4.63
CA PHE A 149 -7.72 -6.41 4.41
C PHE A 149 -8.53 -5.51 3.49
N PHE A 150 -9.18 -6.10 2.50
CA PHE A 150 -10.17 -5.39 1.71
C PHE A 150 -11.31 -6.34 1.37
N LYS A 151 -12.53 -5.84 1.64
CA LYS A 151 -13.77 -6.52 1.28
C LYS A 151 -14.07 -6.30 -0.20
N PRO A 152 -14.79 -7.20 -0.87
CA PRO A 152 -15.22 -7.02 -2.25
C PRO A 152 -15.82 -5.66 -2.56
N GLU A 153 -16.74 -5.19 -1.71
CA GLU A 153 -17.44 -3.91 -1.87
C GLU A 153 -16.53 -2.69 -1.69
N ALA A 154 -15.36 -2.86 -1.06
CA ALA A 154 -14.38 -1.80 -0.89
C ALA A 154 -13.42 -1.71 -2.08
N VAL A 155 -13.38 -2.69 -2.98
CA VAL A 155 -12.51 -2.69 -4.16
C VAL A 155 -13.09 -1.75 -5.22
N LEU A 156 -12.30 -0.73 -5.59
CA LEU A 156 -12.67 0.30 -6.55
C LEU A 156 -12.17 -0.04 -7.95
N GLU A 157 -10.93 -0.52 -8.05
CA GLU A 157 -10.28 -0.81 -9.33
C GLU A 157 -9.23 -1.91 -9.14
N ILE A 158 -9.14 -2.81 -10.12
CA ILE A 158 -8.07 -3.80 -10.22
C ILE A 158 -7.37 -3.56 -11.55
N ARG A 159 -6.05 -3.37 -11.51
CA ARG A 159 -5.22 -3.18 -12.71
C ARG A 159 -4.14 -4.24 -12.78
N TRP A 160 -3.93 -4.79 -13.96
CA TRP A 160 -2.84 -5.71 -14.25
C TRP A 160 -1.59 -4.97 -14.73
N GLY A 161 -0.42 -5.49 -14.38
CA GLY A 161 0.84 -4.92 -14.82
C GLY A 161 2.06 -5.64 -14.24
N HIS A 162 3.18 -4.93 -14.26
CA HIS A 162 4.39 -5.33 -13.57
C HIS A 162 4.68 -4.37 -12.43
N ILE A 163 5.11 -4.89 -11.29
CA ILE A 163 5.53 -4.07 -10.15
C ILE A 163 7.04 -4.19 -10.04
N ARG A 164 7.72 -3.04 -10.04
CA ARG A 164 9.16 -2.93 -9.92
C ARG A 164 9.57 -2.39 -8.55
N TYR A 165 10.57 -3.04 -7.97
CA TYR A 165 11.21 -2.61 -6.73
C TYR A 165 12.72 -2.80 -6.82
N GLY A 166 13.44 -1.69 -7.01
CA GLY A 166 14.87 -1.76 -7.33
C GLY A 166 15.09 -2.38 -8.71
N ALA A 167 15.85 -3.47 -8.78
CA ALA A 167 16.11 -4.22 -10.01
C ALA A 167 15.06 -5.32 -10.28
N GLU A 168 14.30 -5.71 -9.25
CA GLU A 168 13.27 -6.75 -9.37
C GLU A 168 12.04 -6.20 -10.09
N SER A 169 11.45 -7.03 -10.94
CA SER A 169 10.23 -6.74 -11.70
C SER A 169 9.41 -8.02 -11.77
N LEU A 170 8.22 -8.00 -11.19
CA LEU A 170 7.34 -9.16 -11.10
C LEU A 170 5.96 -8.85 -11.70
N PRO A 171 5.26 -9.82 -12.31
CA PRO A 171 3.86 -9.66 -12.68
C PRO A 171 3.03 -9.38 -11.43
N GLY A 172 1.98 -8.58 -11.56
CA GLY A 172 1.20 -8.20 -10.40
C GLY A 172 -0.03 -7.38 -10.64
N LEU A 173 -0.70 -7.10 -9.53
CA LEU A 173 -1.98 -6.40 -9.46
C LEU A 173 -1.82 -5.12 -8.66
N ALA A 174 -2.37 -4.02 -9.17
CA ALA A 174 -2.64 -2.84 -8.36
C ALA A 174 -4.14 -2.85 -8.00
N VAL A 175 -4.43 -3.05 -6.72
CA VAL A 175 -5.80 -3.13 -6.18
C VAL A 175 -6.11 -1.85 -5.40
N SER A 176 -6.85 -0.96 -6.04
CA SER A 176 -7.36 0.25 -5.41
C SER A 176 -8.61 -0.10 -4.59
N HIS A 177 -8.60 0.22 -3.31
CA HIS A 177 -9.68 -0.08 -2.37
C HIS A 177 -9.82 1.02 -1.32
N THR A 178 -11.00 1.10 -0.73
CA THR A 178 -11.29 2.05 0.35
C THR A 178 -10.77 1.51 1.67
N VAL A 179 -10.01 2.33 2.40
CA VAL A 179 -9.54 2.02 3.75
C VAL A 179 -10.12 3.01 4.74
N ARG A 180 -10.73 2.50 5.80
CA ARG A 180 -11.21 3.29 6.93
C ARG A 180 -10.04 3.64 7.84
N ILE A 181 -9.70 4.92 7.91
CA ILE A 181 -8.65 5.43 8.79
C ILE A 181 -9.30 5.84 10.11
N PRO A 182 -8.94 5.21 11.25
CA PRO A 182 -9.57 5.52 12.53
C PRO A 182 -9.24 6.95 12.96
N ARG A 183 -10.16 7.55 13.73
CA ARG A 183 -9.97 8.88 14.30
C ARG A 183 -8.74 8.89 15.21
N ARG A 184 -7.76 9.75 14.88
CA ARG A 184 -6.52 9.86 15.66
C ARG A 184 -6.59 10.94 16.75
N ASN A 185 -7.27 12.05 16.46
CA ASN A 185 -7.48 13.15 17.39
C ASN A 185 -8.75 13.94 16.99
N TRP A 186 -9.02 15.05 17.66
CA TRP A 186 -10.21 15.85 17.37
C TRP A 186 -10.16 16.62 16.04
N PHE A 187 -8.96 16.88 15.51
CA PHE A 187 -8.76 17.51 14.20
C PHE A 187 -8.76 16.53 13.02
N GLN A 188 -8.57 15.24 13.27
CA GLN A 188 -8.46 14.21 12.26
C GLN A 188 -9.60 13.20 12.48
N PRO A 189 -10.81 13.53 11.99
CA PRO A 189 -11.94 12.63 12.09
C PRO A 189 -11.67 11.35 11.32
N GLU A 190 -12.42 10.33 11.68
CA GLU A 190 -12.46 9.09 10.92
C GLU A 190 -12.89 9.37 9.48
N ARG A 191 -12.16 8.75 8.53
CA ARG A 191 -12.43 8.96 7.10
C ARG A 191 -12.07 7.73 6.30
N ASP A 192 -12.85 7.52 5.26
CA ASP A 192 -12.60 6.54 4.23
C ASP A 192 -11.73 7.17 3.14
N VAL A 193 -10.60 6.53 2.85
CA VAL A 193 -9.62 7.04 1.88
C VAL A 193 -9.29 5.95 0.88
N PRO A 194 -9.29 6.25 -0.43
CA PRO A 194 -8.81 5.30 -1.42
C PRO A 194 -7.31 5.06 -1.24
N LYS A 195 -6.93 3.79 -1.22
CA LYS A 195 -5.55 3.32 -1.14
C LYS A 195 -5.33 2.22 -2.18
N THR A 196 -4.11 2.11 -2.66
CA THR A 196 -3.72 1.05 -3.59
C THR A 196 -2.81 0.07 -2.87
N THR A 197 -3.14 -1.21 -2.92
CA THR A 197 -2.24 -2.30 -2.54
C THR A 197 -1.69 -2.93 -3.81
N TYR A 198 -0.37 -2.96 -3.92
CA TYR A 198 0.36 -3.60 -5.00
C TYR A 198 0.70 -5.02 -4.58
N LEU A 199 0.32 -6.00 -5.39
CA LEU A 199 0.53 -7.44 -5.19
C LEU A 199 1.41 -7.96 -6.31
N ALA A 200 2.67 -8.27 -6.02
CA ALA A 200 3.62 -8.80 -6.98
C ALA A 200 3.87 -10.28 -6.71
N PHE A 201 3.86 -11.10 -7.75
CA PHE A 201 3.91 -12.56 -7.63
C PHE A 201 5.18 -13.10 -8.28
N PRO A 202 5.87 -14.06 -7.65
CA PRO A 202 7.00 -14.73 -8.29
C PRO A 202 6.58 -15.45 -9.58
N GLU A 203 5.39 -16.06 -9.56
CA GLU A 203 4.83 -16.81 -10.67
C GLU A 203 3.65 -16.08 -11.29
N ARG A 204 3.56 -16.10 -12.62
CA ARG A 204 2.47 -15.46 -13.34
C ARG A 204 1.13 -16.15 -13.06
N ASP A 205 1.12 -17.47 -12.91
CA ASP A 205 -0.10 -18.25 -12.71
C ASP A 205 -0.74 -17.97 -11.35
N ASP A 206 0.08 -17.73 -10.32
CA ASP A 206 -0.37 -17.24 -9.02
C ASP A 206 -1.07 -15.87 -9.14
N ALA A 207 -0.47 -14.94 -9.90
CA ALA A 207 -1.08 -13.64 -10.15
C ALA A 207 -2.41 -13.75 -10.90
N LEU A 208 -2.51 -14.64 -11.89
CA LEU A 208 -3.75 -14.91 -12.63
C LEU A 208 -4.81 -15.55 -11.74
N THR A 209 -4.41 -16.46 -10.84
CA THR A 209 -5.31 -17.10 -9.88
C THR A 209 -5.90 -16.08 -8.91
N VAL A 210 -5.08 -15.19 -8.37
CA VAL A 210 -5.58 -14.10 -7.50
C VAL A 210 -6.44 -13.11 -8.29
N LEU A 211 -6.09 -12.80 -9.54
CA LEU A 211 -6.92 -11.97 -10.41
C LEU A 211 -8.30 -12.61 -10.65
N ALA A 212 -8.35 -13.92 -10.92
CA ALA A 212 -9.60 -14.65 -11.12
C ALA A 212 -10.53 -14.54 -9.90
N ASP A 213 -9.96 -14.66 -8.69
CA ASP A 213 -10.69 -14.57 -7.43
C ASP A 213 -11.24 -13.16 -7.17
N LEU A 214 -10.42 -12.14 -7.38
CA LEU A 214 -10.88 -10.75 -7.22
C LEU A 214 -11.92 -10.34 -8.26
N LEU A 215 -11.78 -10.82 -9.50
CA LEU A 215 -12.79 -10.58 -10.54
C LEU A 215 -14.10 -11.30 -10.24
N TYR A 216 -14.05 -12.52 -9.66
CA TYR A 216 -15.25 -13.26 -9.29
C TYR A 216 -16.17 -12.42 -8.39
N ASP A 217 -15.62 -11.76 -7.38
CA ASP A 217 -16.43 -10.95 -6.47
C ASP A 217 -17.01 -9.70 -7.14
N ARG A 218 -16.27 -9.09 -8.08
CA ARG A 218 -16.79 -7.98 -8.89
C ARG A 218 -17.99 -8.42 -9.73
N PHE A 219 -17.88 -9.55 -10.43
CA PHE A 219 -18.98 -10.10 -11.23
C PHE A 219 -20.18 -10.50 -10.34
N ALA A 220 -19.92 -11.09 -9.18
CA ALA A 220 -20.96 -11.44 -8.22
C ALA A 220 -21.70 -10.20 -7.70
N ALA A 221 -20.98 -9.12 -7.38
CA ALA A 221 -21.56 -7.85 -6.94
C ALA A 221 -22.41 -7.18 -8.05
N GLU A 222 -21.92 -7.17 -9.30
CA GLU A 222 -22.66 -6.64 -10.46
C GLU A 222 -23.94 -7.46 -10.72
N ALA A 223 -23.88 -8.78 -10.61
CA ALA A 223 -25.04 -9.66 -10.77
C ALA A 223 -26.08 -9.44 -9.65
N ALA A 224 -25.64 -9.26 -8.41
CA ALA A 224 -26.52 -8.94 -7.28
C ALA A 224 -27.21 -7.58 -7.44
N SER A 225 -26.48 -6.56 -7.90
CA SER A 225 -27.02 -5.23 -8.20
C SER A 225 -28.10 -5.27 -9.29
N LYS A 226 -27.84 -5.97 -10.41
CA LYS A 226 -28.83 -6.15 -11.50
C LYS A 226 -30.10 -6.89 -11.04
N ARG A 227 -29.97 -7.89 -10.16
CA ARG A 227 -31.13 -8.58 -9.55
C ARG A 227 -31.95 -7.66 -8.64
N SER A 228 -31.32 -6.74 -7.92
CA SER A 228 -32.03 -5.78 -7.08
C SER A 228 -32.79 -4.71 -7.88
N LEU A 229 -32.33 -4.40 -9.10
CA LEU A 229 -33.01 -3.46 -10.01
C LEU A 229 -34.23 -4.08 -10.71
N ASN A 230 -34.17 -5.38 -11.02
CA ASN A 230 -35.27 -6.12 -11.65
C ASN A 230 -36.19 -6.85 -10.65
N GLY A 231 -35.80 -6.93 -9.38
CA GLY A 231 -36.60 -7.51 -8.30
C GLY A 231 -37.51 -6.46 -7.70
N HIS A 232 -38.82 -6.71 -7.75
CA HIS A 232 -39.89 -5.97 -7.08
C HIS A 232 -39.41 -5.13 -5.89
N ALA A 233 -39.75 -3.84 -5.92
CA ALA A 233 -39.78 -2.99 -4.73
C ALA A 233 -40.38 -3.82 -3.58
N LYS A 234 -39.54 -4.21 -2.62
CA LYS A 234 -40.04 -4.76 -1.36
C LYS A 234 -40.93 -3.66 -0.80
N LYS A 235 -42.25 -3.84 -0.90
CA LYS A 235 -43.19 -3.03 -0.15
C LYS A 235 -42.70 -3.01 1.28
N HIS A 236 -42.52 -1.81 1.80
CA HIS A 236 -42.05 -1.63 3.16
C HIS A 236 -43.03 -2.41 4.08
N PRO A 237 -42.59 -3.11 5.12
CA PRO A 237 -43.50 -3.85 6.01
C PRO A 237 -44.65 -3.00 6.56
N GLN A 238 -44.48 -1.67 6.57
CA GLN A 238 -45.50 -0.69 6.96
C GLN A 238 -46.65 -0.55 5.94
N ASP A 239 -46.46 -0.84 4.65
CA ASP A 239 -47.52 -0.79 3.63
C ASP A 239 -48.51 -1.96 3.75
N ILE A 240 -48.11 -3.04 4.43
CA ILE A 240 -48.97 -4.21 4.68
C ILE A 240 -49.97 -3.91 5.80
N TRP A 241 -49.59 -3.12 6.80
CA TRP A 241 -50.46 -2.78 7.94
C TRP A 241 -51.56 -1.78 7.59
N GLN A 242 -51.35 -0.91 6.59
CA GLN A 242 -52.39 0.05 6.17
C GLN A 242 -53.56 -0.58 5.39
N LYS A 243 -53.43 -1.81 4.89
CA LYS A 243 -54.50 -2.50 4.14
C LYS A 243 -55.40 -3.40 4.97
N LEU A 244 -55.09 -3.59 6.26
CA LEU A 244 -55.89 -4.44 7.17
C LEU A 244 -56.70 -3.63 8.19
N ALA A 245 -56.65 -2.29 8.12
CA ALA A 245 -57.37 -1.38 9.01
C ALA A 245 -58.42 -0.51 8.28
N GLY A 246 -58.86 -0.95 7.10
CA GLY A 246 -59.97 -0.34 6.35
C GLY A 246 -61.17 -1.27 6.30
#